data_AF-A0A2K9NTM1-F1
#
_entry.id   AF-A0A2K9NTM1-F1
#
_cell.length_a   1.000
_cell.length_b   1.000
_cell.length_c   1.000
_cell.angle_alpha   90.00
_cell.angle_beta   90.00
_cell.angle_gamma   90.00
#
_symmetry.space_group_name_H-M   'P 1'
#
loop_
_entity.id
_entity.type
_entity.pdbx_description
1 polymer ?
#
loop_
_entity_poly.entity_id
_entity_poly.type
_entity_poly.pdbx_seq_one_letter_code
_entity_poly.pdbx_strand_id
1 'polypeptide(L)'
;MSIAVIDQGAELFWFVSNALLQDELPLKHLKTTSAGEQFILQELPAIVVLNGDDSSIQPEKFIGKIRNHVFARNTMFIVVTADTSLEFKKSLIIAGAGQILYRGRGYTPSPKFFRNLIKWFLNLKTPDPQVIEYKPVEFLADGEFSTFGRIGWLSAAQCYIEVNLDLNPGQTIEMRNPLFDELDIKDVKLTIIDKNTIGRYYQYANGYLCKIESKKSNADKKKLLAFIESNQEISKYKPVKVVYYEQNVNNREAIKGMIKLDQRYCARGFANLDNFLDELNYQLPHLILIDRQMIEANRSKFEPLKKFLQSHFCYCVTYDNEGKTDLEKYKKDFEFAMHVPRGIESKLLESMVQKLDEKMLANHMEDSAGKIFFNKYSAYSRMSLHSHCRVSELAITGVGVYLPFAMSSYCAFEITSQGFTHLGMNRMQYFRSFINKKSSADIYHQCIFMGQTVSDNEMIKTAVEKIKTSSFEEWKLNSAR
;
A
#
# COMPACT_ATOMS: atom_id res chain seq x y z
N MET A 1 7.11 17.55 10.21
CA MET A 1 6.25 16.80 9.25
C MET A 1 5.29 17.80 8.62
N SER A 2 5.20 17.84 7.30
CA SER A 2 4.32 18.77 6.57
C SER A 2 2.97 18.12 6.23
N ILE A 3 1.96 18.97 6.04
CA ILE A 3 0.62 18.60 5.58
C ILE A 3 0.34 19.34 4.28
N ALA A 4 -0.15 18.62 3.28
CA ALA A 4 -0.64 19.21 2.04
C ALA A 4 -2.17 19.16 1.99
N VAL A 5 -2.79 20.24 1.50
CA VAL A 5 -4.22 20.28 1.18
C VAL A 5 -4.35 20.51 -0.31
N ILE A 6 -4.96 19.56 -1.01
CA ILE A 6 -5.27 19.68 -2.43
C ILE A 6 -6.76 20.00 -2.57
N ASP A 7 -7.03 21.25 -2.93
CA ASP A 7 -8.38 21.82 -3.06
C ASP A 7 -8.33 22.94 -4.10
N GLN A 8 -9.15 22.88 -5.16
CA GLN A 8 -9.29 24.02 -6.08
C GLN A 8 -9.90 25.23 -5.37
N GLY A 9 -10.81 24.97 -4.43
CA GLY A 9 -11.40 25.98 -3.57
C GLY A 9 -10.45 26.43 -2.46
N ALA A 10 -10.95 27.36 -1.64
CA ALA A 10 -10.27 27.76 -0.40
C ALA A 10 -10.94 27.18 0.84
N GLU A 11 -12.11 26.55 0.72
CA GLU A 11 -12.93 26.14 1.86
C GLU A 11 -12.29 25.02 2.67
N LEU A 12 -11.80 23.96 2.01
CA LEU A 12 -11.15 22.86 2.72
C LEU A 12 -9.83 23.32 3.31
N PHE A 13 -9.06 24.11 2.57
CA PHE A 13 -7.82 24.69 3.10
C PHE A 13 -8.08 25.57 4.33
N TRP A 14 -9.11 26.43 4.29
CA TRP A 14 -9.48 27.28 5.41
C TRP A 14 -9.92 26.46 6.63
N PHE A 15 -10.72 25.42 6.43
CA PHE A 15 -11.10 24.48 7.49
C PHE A 15 -9.88 23.82 8.14
N VAL A 16 -8.96 23.26 7.33
CA VAL A 16 -7.75 22.59 7.82
C VAL A 16 -6.82 23.58 8.53
N SER A 17 -6.63 24.78 7.97
CA SER A 17 -5.81 25.83 8.55
C SER A 17 -6.34 26.28 9.91
N ASN A 18 -7.66 26.46 10.04
CA ASN A 18 -8.28 26.83 11.31
C ASN A 18 -8.19 25.71 12.35
N ALA A 19 -8.36 24.45 11.93
CA ALA A 19 -8.25 23.30 12.82
C ALA A 19 -6.83 23.16 13.39
N LEU A 20 -5.80 23.50 12.62
CA LEU A 20 -4.39 23.33 12.97
C LEU A 20 -3.67 24.62 13.37
N LEU A 21 -4.39 25.74 13.51
CA LEU A 21 -3.82 27.07 13.75
C LEU A 21 -2.87 27.10 14.97
N GLN A 22 -3.14 26.29 15.99
CA GLN A 22 -2.38 26.24 17.24
C GLN A 22 -1.25 25.20 17.26
N ASP A 23 -1.06 24.42 16.19
CA ASP A 23 -0.11 23.30 16.18
C ASP A 23 1.20 23.57 15.43
N GLU A 24 1.35 24.77 14.86
CA GLU A 24 2.55 25.20 14.12
C GLU A 24 3.02 24.19 13.05
N LEU A 25 2.10 23.38 12.51
CA LEU A 25 2.40 22.38 11.49
C LEU A 25 2.53 23.06 10.12
N PRO A 26 3.62 22.82 9.36
CA PRO A 26 3.75 23.34 8.01
C PRO A 26 2.61 22.86 7.12
N LEU A 27 1.77 23.79 6.66
CA LEU A 27 0.60 23.53 5.84
C LEU A 27 0.77 24.14 4.45
N LYS A 28 0.56 23.34 3.39
CA LYS A 28 0.63 23.80 2.01
C LYS A 28 -0.72 23.67 1.31
N HIS A 29 -1.21 24.77 0.73
CA HIS A 29 -2.36 24.73 -0.20
C HIS A 29 -1.87 24.47 -1.63
N LEU A 30 -2.47 23.48 -2.29
CA LEU A 30 -2.19 23.10 -3.67
C LEU A 30 -3.51 23.09 -4.44
N LYS A 31 -3.61 23.90 -5.49
CA LYS A 31 -4.88 24.08 -6.22
C LYS A 31 -5.14 23.03 -7.29
N THR A 32 -4.15 22.19 -7.62
CA THR A 32 -4.25 21.21 -8.70
C THR A 32 -3.59 19.90 -8.30
N THR A 33 -4.03 18.79 -8.90
CA THR A 33 -3.41 17.47 -8.74
C THR A 33 -1.98 17.43 -9.25
N SER A 34 -1.65 18.16 -10.33
CA SER A 34 -0.27 18.25 -10.84
C SER A 34 0.68 18.91 -9.84
N ALA A 35 0.27 20.03 -9.22
CA ALA A 35 1.04 20.67 -8.16
C ALA A 35 1.10 19.79 -6.89
N GLY A 36 -0.02 19.14 -6.58
CA GLY A 36 -0.15 18.08 -5.57
C GLY A 36 0.92 17.01 -5.69
N GLU A 37 1.00 16.38 -6.86
CA GLU A 37 1.95 15.33 -7.17
C GLU A 37 3.40 15.81 -7.06
N GLN A 38 3.74 16.95 -7.67
CA GLN A 38 5.09 17.50 -7.58
C GLN A 38 5.52 17.74 -6.13
N PHE A 39 4.65 18.41 -5.34
CA PHE A 39 4.92 18.68 -3.94
C PHE A 39 5.06 17.39 -3.13
N ILE A 40 4.16 16.42 -3.29
CA ILE A 40 4.22 15.16 -2.54
C ILE A 40 5.54 14.42 -2.81
N LEU A 41 5.99 14.42 -4.06
CA LEU A 41 7.21 13.72 -4.46
C LEU A 41 8.50 14.45 -4.06
N GLN A 42 8.42 15.75 -3.75
CA GLN A 42 9.56 16.57 -3.33
C GLN A 42 9.65 16.70 -1.81
N GLU A 43 8.53 17.01 -1.17
CA GLU A 43 8.45 17.45 0.23
C GLU A 43 7.96 16.34 1.17
N LEU A 44 7.55 15.19 0.63
CA LEU A 44 7.17 13.99 1.39
C LEU A 44 6.21 14.28 2.57
N PRO A 45 5.06 14.94 2.33
CA PRO A 45 4.15 15.27 3.41
C PRO A 45 3.66 14.00 4.10
N ALA A 46 3.57 14.07 5.42
CA ALA A 46 3.06 12.97 6.22
C ALA A 46 1.56 12.76 5.98
N ILE A 47 0.83 13.83 5.69
CA ILE A 47 -0.62 13.80 5.45
C ILE A 47 -0.96 14.65 4.22
N VAL A 48 -1.81 14.11 3.36
CA VAL A 48 -2.43 14.81 2.23
C VAL A 48 -3.94 14.79 2.42
N VAL A 49 -4.53 15.98 2.51
CA VAL A 49 -5.98 16.17 2.61
C VAL A 49 -6.50 16.52 1.22
N LEU A 50 -7.47 15.76 0.71
CA LEU A 50 -8.04 15.93 -0.63
C LEU A 50 -9.49 16.40 -0.52
N ASN A 51 -9.88 17.38 -1.33
CA ASN A 51 -11.29 17.67 -1.57
C ASN A 51 -11.89 16.58 -2.47
N GLY A 52 -12.78 15.77 -1.91
CA GLY A 52 -13.42 14.67 -2.62
C GLY A 52 -14.58 15.08 -3.51
N ASP A 53 -15.10 16.29 -3.36
CA ASP A 53 -16.21 16.80 -4.18
C ASP A 53 -15.73 17.52 -5.44
N ASP A 54 -14.41 17.70 -5.56
CA ASP A 54 -13.81 18.28 -6.74
C ASP A 54 -13.60 17.20 -7.82
N SER A 55 -14.47 17.23 -8.83
CA SER A 55 -14.43 16.32 -9.99
C SER A 55 -13.12 16.37 -10.78
N SER A 56 -12.32 17.44 -10.67
CA SER A 56 -11.01 17.54 -11.31
C SER A 56 -9.92 16.78 -10.55
N ILE A 57 -10.11 16.57 -9.24
CA ILE A 57 -9.14 15.87 -8.40
C ILE A 57 -9.23 14.36 -8.62
N GLN A 58 -10.45 13.82 -8.75
CA GLN A 58 -10.73 12.38 -8.88
C GLN A 58 -9.90 11.58 -7.84
N PRO A 59 -10.19 11.75 -6.53
CA PRO A 59 -9.28 11.36 -5.46
C PRO A 59 -8.87 9.88 -5.53
N GLU A 60 -9.75 8.97 -5.91
CA GLU A 60 -9.46 7.55 -6.09
C GLU A 60 -8.38 7.31 -7.15
N LYS A 61 -8.41 8.06 -8.26
CA LYS A 61 -7.37 7.98 -9.30
C LYS A 61 -6.10 8.68 -8.85
N PHE A 62 -6.20 9.82 -8.17
CA PHE A 62 -5.05 10.56 -7.68
C PHE A 62 -4.28 9.76 -6.61
N ILE A 63 -4.96 9.30 -5.55
CA ILE A 63 -4.37 8.44 -4.52
C ILE A 63 -3.79 7.19 -5.18
N GLY A 64 -4.58 6.53 -6.04
CA GLY A 64 -4.14 5.35 -6.78
C GLY A 64 -2.87 5.62 -7.60
N LYS A 65 -2.72 6.81 -8.20
CA LYS A 65 -1.50 7.26 -8.92
C LYS A 65 -0.35 7.47 -7.95
N ILE A 66 -0.53 8.29 -6.92
CA ILE A 66 0.50 8.70 -5.96
C ILE A 66 1.01 7.54 -5.13
N ARG A 67 0.16 6.61 -4.70
CA ARG A 67 0.55 5.38 -3.98
C ARG A 67 1.53 4.50 -4.76
N ASN A 68 1.65 4.69 -6.08
CA ASN A 68 2.68 4.02 -6.88
C ASN A 68 4.07 4.66 -6.78
N HIS A 69 4.19 5.77 -6.06
CA HIS A 69 5.47 6.40 -5.75
C HIS A 69 5.90 6.00 -4.35
N VAL A 70 7.15 5.57 -4.24
CA VAL A 70 7.80 5.05 -3.01
C VAL A 70 7.67 6.00 -1.83
N PHE A 71 7.96 7.24 -2.16
CA PHE A 71 7.95 8.42 -1.32
C PHE A 71 6.61 8.72 -0.65
N ALA A 72 5.50 8.36 -1.31
CA ALA A 72 4.17 8.71 -0.86
C ALA A 72 3.43 7.54 -0.16
N ARG A 73 4.16 6.49 0.22
CA ARG A 73 3.55 5.28 0.83
C ARG A 73 3.24 5.43 2.30
N ASN A 74 4.02 6.21 3.02
CA ASN A 74 3.70 6.52 4.41
C ASN A 74 2.78 7.75 4.49
N THR A 75 2.57 8.45 3.38
CA THR A 75 1.62 9.55 3.29
C THR A 75 0.21 9.05 3.57
N MET A 76 -0.40 9.64 4.60
CA MET A 76 -1.79 9.46 4.93
C MET A 76 -2.65 10.26 3.97
N PHE A 77 -3.58 9.61 3.28
CA PHE A 77 -4.59 10.33 2.49
C PHE A 77 -5.87 10.45 3.31
N ILE A 78 -6.30 11.69 3.54
CA ILE A 78 -7.60 12.01 4.14
C ILE A 78 -8.45 12.63 3.04
N VAL A 79 -9.60 12.05 2.73
CA VAL A 79 -10.53 12.60 1.73
C VAL A 79 -11.70 13.25 2.45
N VAL A 80 -11.97 14.52 2.15
CA VAL A 80 -13.13 15.24 2.71
C VAL A 80 -14.18 15.43 1.62
N THR A 81 -15.38 14.87 1.80
CA THR A 81 -16.41 14.81 0.73
C THR A 81 -17.84 14.91 1.27
N ALA A 82 -18.78 15.38 0.47
CA ALA A 82 -20.21 15.29 0.70
C ALA A 82 -20.82 13.99 0.12
N ASP A 83 -20.11 13.26 -0.75
CA ASP A 83 -20.56 12.00 -1.32
C ASP A 83 -20.49 10.87 -0.27
N THR A 84 -21.66 10.39 0.13
CA THR A 84 -21.85 9.32 1.13
C THR A 84 -22.12 7.95 0.49
N SER A 85 -21.99 7.84 -0.84
CA SER A 85 -22.23 6.59 -1.55
C SER A 85 -21.22 5.52 -1.15
N LEU A 86 -21.73 4.29 -0.99
CA LEU A 86 -20.91 3.13 -0.65
C LEU A 86 -19.88 2.82 -1.74
N GLU A 87 -20.25 3.05 -3.00
CA GLU A 87 -19.38 2.82 -4.16
C GLU A 87 -18.16 3.76 -4.15
N PHE A 88 -18.37 5.05 -3.90
CA PHE A 88 -17.28 6.01 -3.80
C PHE A 88 -16.39 5.71 -2.58
N LYS A 89 -16.99 5.43 -1.42
CA LYS A 89 -16.24 5.01 -0.23
C LYS A 89 -15.33 3.80 -0.52
N LYS A 90 -15.88 2.78 -1.18
CA LYS A 90 -15.14 1.57 -1.56
C LYS A 90 -14.00 1.88 -2.54
N SER A 91 -14.23 2.75 -3.53
CA SER A 91 -13.21 3.11 -4.51
C SER A 91 -12.02 3.85 -3.87
N LEU A 92 -12.28 4.76 -2.92
CA LEU A 92 -11.25 5.47 -2.16
C LEU A 92 -10.43 4.51 -1.28
N ILE A 93 -11.08 3.54 -0.64
CA ILE A 93 -10.42 2.55 0.20
C ILE A 93 -9.54 1.63 -0.64
N ILE A 94 -10.04 1.13 -1.77
CA ILE A 94 -9.25 0.36 -2.75
C ILE A 94 -8.05 1.17 -3.26
N ALA A 95 -8.22 2.49 -3.43
CA ALA A 95 -7.13 3.38 -3.83
C ALA A 95 -6.07 3.57 -2.73
N GLY A 96 -6.39 3.26 -1.47
CA GLY A 96 -5.50 3.40 -0.31
C GLY A 96 -5.68 4.71 0.45
N ALA A 97 -6.89 5.29 0.43
CA ALA A 97 -7.28 6.34 1.36
C ALA A 97 -7.15 5.82 2.80
N GLY A 98 -6.56 6.60 3.69
CA GLY A 98 -6.37 6.20 5.08
C GLY A 98 -7.42 6.76 6.04
N GLN A 99 -8.15 7.80 5.62
CA GLN A 99 -9.40 8.23 6.26
C GLN A 99 -10.31 8.93 5.24
N ILE A 100 -11.62 8.84 5.46
CA ILE A 100 -12.64 9.58 4.71
C ILE A 100 -13.42 10.40 5.75
N LEU A 101 -13.69 11.67 5.48
CA LEU A 101 -14.45 12.55 6.36
C LEU A 101 -15.58 13.18 5.56
N TYR A 102 -16.77 13.21 6.13
CA TYR A 102 -17.91 13.78 5.43
C TYR A 102 -18.10 15.27 5.72
N ARG A 103 -18.62 16.05 4.78
CA ARG A 103 -19.02 17.45 5.00
C ARG A 103 -20.43 17.73 4.49
N GLY A 104 -21.11 18.69 5.11
CA GLY A 104 -22.50 19.04 4.79
C GLY A 104 -23.37 19.19 6.04
N ARG A 105 -24.68 19.41 5.86
CA ARG A 105 -25.62 19.65 6.96
C ARG A 105 -25.59 18.50 7.98
N GLY A 106 -25.00 18.77 9.14
CA GLY A 106 -24.91 17.82 10.24
C GLY A 106 -23.77 16.81 10.16
N TYR A 107 -22.87 16.88 9.17
CA TYR A 107 -21.81 15.89 8.96
C TYR A 107 -20.39 16.44 9.02
N THR A 108 -20.22 17.76 8.95
CA THR A 108 -18.91 18.40 8.94
C THR A 108 -18.12 18.10 10.22
N PRO A 109 -16.91 17.53 10.14
CA PRO A 109 -16.07 17.28 11.30
C PRO A 109 -15.78 18.61 12.01
N SER A 110 -15.83 18.62 13.34
CA SER A 110 -15.42 19.80 14.09
C SER A 110 -13.91 20.05 13.91
N PRO A 111 -13.44 21.31 13.93
CA PRO A 111 -12.01 21.61 13.90
C PRO A 111 -11.24 20.89 15.02
N LYS A 112 -11.83 20.78 16.21
CA LYS A 112 -11.25 20.04 17.34
C LYS A 112 -11.04 18.55 16.99
N PHE A 113 -12.05 17.89 16.42
CA PHE A 113 -11.95 16.49 16.00
C PHE A 113 -10.87 16.31 14.92
N PHE A 114 -10.87 17.16 13.90
CA PHE A 114 -9.90 17.08 12.82
C PHE A 114 -8.46 17.28 13.33
N ARG A 115 -8.23 18.31 14.15
CA ARG A 115 -6.94 18.57 14.80
C ARG A 115 -6.40 17.35 15.53
N ASN A 116 -7.28 16.78 16.34
CA ASN A 116 -7.02 15.60 17.14
C ASN A 116 -6.64 14.40 16.25
N LEU A 117 -7.42 14.12 15.20
CA LEU A 117 -7.12 13.10 14.19
C LEU A 117 -5.76 13.31 13.52
N ILE A 118 -5.40 14.56 13.19
CA ILE A 118 -4.10 14.87 12.59
C ILE A 118 -2.96 14.59 13.57
N LYS A 119 -3.04 15.10 14.80
CA LYS A 119 -2.01 14.86 15.83
C LYS A 119 -1.74 13.38 16.03
N TRP A 120 -2.79 12.58 15.99
CA TRP A 120 -2.68 11.14 16.10
C TRP A 120 -1.91 10.49 14.98
N PHE A 121 -2.22 10.85 13.73
CA PHE A 121 -1.52 10.31 12.59
C PHE A 121 -0.04 10.72 12.56
N LEU A 122 0.29 11.89 13.11
CA LEU A 122 1.67 12.39 13.17
C LEU A 122 2.46 11.83 14.36
N ASN A 123 1.81 11.57 15.49
CA ASN A 123 2.44 11.05 16.70
C ASN A 123 2.30 9.52 16.75
N LEU A 124 3.29 8.79 16.22
CA LEU A 124 3.43 7.33 16.36
C LEU A 124 3.62 6.85 17.83
N LYS A 125 3.25 7.65 18.84
CA LYS A 125 3.20 7.29 20.25
C LYS A 125 1.87 7.71 20.87
N THR A 126 1.29 6.77 21.61
CA THR A 126 0.12 6.88 22.49
C THR A 126 0.11 8.15 23.37
N PRO A 127 -1.07 8.71 23.71
CA PRO A 127 -2.41 8.20 23.40
C PRO A 127 -3.15 8.97 22.29
N ASP A 128 -4.18 8.27 21.81
CA ASP A 128 -5.16 8.62 20.79
C ASP A 128 -5.87 9.97 21.07
N PRO A 129 -6.23 10.79 20.06
CA PRO A 129 -7.19 11.89 20.17
C PRO A 129 -8.54 11.47 20.72
N GLN A 130 -8.85 10.18 20.65
CA GLN A 130 -9.77 9.49 21.51
C GLN A 130 -9.13 9.22 22.87
N VAL A 131 -8.83 10.30 23.61
CA VAL A 131 -9.22 10.33 25.02
C VAL A 131 -10.75 10.53 25.11
N ILE A 132 -11.49 9.84 24.23
CA ILE A 132 -12.73 9.17 24.51
C ILE A 132 -12.23 7.78 24.86
N GLU A 133 -12.09 7.53 26.15
CA GLU A 133 -11.71 6.25 26.73
C GLU A 133 -12.25 5.09 25.85
N TYR A 134 -11.35 4.31 25.22
CA TYR A 134 -11.73 3.09 24.52
C TYR A 134 -12.33 2.17 25.58
N LYS A 135 -13.65 2.30 25.74
CA LYS A 135 -14.50 1.54 26.66
C LYS A 135 -15.21 0.48 25.83
N PRO A 136 -14.50 -0.60 25.45
CA PRO A 136 -15.14 -1.68 24.76
C PRO A 136 -16.23 -2.26 25.63
N VAL A 137 -17.29 -2.71 24.97
CA VAL A 137 -18.28 -3.61 25.53
C VAL A 137 -18.07 -4.97 24.89
N GLU A 138 -18.17 -6.03 25.69
CA GLU A 138 -18.02 -7.38 25.18
C GLU A 138 -19.08 -7.64 24.11
N PHE A 139 -18.62 -8.06 22.93
CA PHE A 139 -19.44 -8.23 21.75
C PHE A 139 -18.89 -9.42 20.98
N LEU A 140 -19.30 -10.61 21.40
CA LEU A 140 -18.86 -11.86 20.80
C LEU A 140 -19.72 -12.15 19.58
N ALA A 141 -19.15 -11.96 18.39
CA ALA A 141 -19.81 -12.25 17.12
C ALA A 141 -18.83 -12.87 16.13
N ASP A 142 -19.27 -13.92 15.45
CA ASP A 142 -18.56 -14.43 14.27
C ASP A 142 -18.79 -13.51 13.08
N GLY A 143 -17.76 -13.33 12.25
CA GLY A 143 -17.81 -12.43 11.11
C GLY A 143 -16.89 -12.85 9.97
N GLU A 144 -17.13 -12.26 8.82
CA GLU A 144 -16.27 -12.38 7.64
C GLU A 144 -15.47 -11.10 7.48
N PHE A 145 -14.15 -11.25 7.52
CA PHE A 145 -13.18 -10.21 7.21
C PHE A 145 -12.90 -10.23 5.72
N SER A 146 -12.90 -9.05 5.08
CA SER A 146 -12.39 -8.90 3.73
C SER A 146 -11.41 -7.74 3.58
N THR A 147 -10.32 -7.94 2.85
CA THR A 147 -9.35 -6.88 2.53
C THR A 147 -8.96 -6.92 1.05
N PHE A 148 -8.10 -6.01 0.63
CA PHE A 148 -7.78 -5.78 -0.78
C PHE A 148 -6.30 -6.00 -1.05
N GLY A 149 -6.01 -6.52 -2.23
CA GLY A 149 -4.65 -6.76 -2.71
C GLY A 149 -4.56 -6.75 -4.22
N ARG A 150 -3.40 -7.16 -4.71
CA ARG A 150 -3.15 -7.33 -6.14
C ARG A 150 -2.60 -8.70 -6.46
N ILE A 151 -2.84 -9.14 -7.69
CA ILE A 151 -2.44 -10.45 -8.21
C ILE A 151 -1.72 -10.30 -9.55
N GLY A 152 -0.69 -11.13 -9.76
CA GLY A 152 -0.04 -11.41 -11.04
C GLY A 152 -0.02 -12.91 -11.27
N TRP A 153 -0.27 -13.36 -12.50
CA TRP A 153 -0.38 -14.78 -12.82
C TRP A 153 0.96 -15.33 -13.28
N LEU A 154 1.31 -16.53 -12.78
CA LEU A 154 2.49 -17.25 -13.26
C LEU A 154 2.12 -18.40 -14.16
N SER A 155 1.09 -19.12 -13.75
CA SER A 155 0.55 -20.25 -14.48
C SER A 155 -0.91 -20.44 -14.09
N ALA A 156 -1.55 -21.45 -14.66
CA ALA A 156 -2.89 -21.85 -14.24
C ALA A 156 -2.95 -22.37 -12.78
N ALA A 157 -1.81 -22.67 -12.15
CA ALA A 157 -1.74 -23.24 -10.81
C ALA A 157 -1.07 -22.33 -9.78
N GLN A 158 -0.41 -21.25 -10.20
CA GLN A 158 0.36 -20.37 -9.32
C GLN A 158 0.23 -18.90 -9.70
N CYS A 159 0.25 -18.05 -8.68
CA CYS A 159 0.23 -16.61 -8.82
C CYS A 159 1.16 -15.94 -7.81
N TYR A 160 1.59 -14.72 -8.11
CA TYR A 160 2.09 -13.79 -7.12
C TYR A 160 0.97 -12.89 -6.62
N ILE A 161 0.91 -12.68 -5.31
CA ILE A 161 0.04 -11.66 -4.74
C ILE A 161 0.82 -10.61 -3.95
N GLU A 162 0.25 -9.44 -3.84
CA GLU A 162 0.74 -8.33 -3.03
C GLU A 162 -0.38 -7.79 -2.13
N VAL A 163 -0.16 -7.80 -0.82
CA VAL A 163 -1.20 -7.56 0.21
C VAL A 163 -0.65 -6.85 1.45
N ASN A 164 -1.56 -6.28 2.24
CA ASN A 164 -1.26 -5.64 3.52
C ASN A 164 -1.37 -6.59 4.73
N LEU A 165 -1.49 -7.90 4.46
CA LEU A 165 -1.52 -8.99 5.43
C LEU A 165 -0.12 -9.61 5.57
N ASP A 166 0.25 -9.95 6.80
CA ASP A 166 1.44 -10.75 7.08
C ASP A 166 1.03 -12.22 7.22
N LEU A 167 1.22 -12.97 6.14
CA LEU A 167 0.81 -14.35 5.97
C LEU A 167 2.05 -15.25 6.04
N ASN A 168 1.90 -16.43 6.62
CA ASN A 168 2.95 -17.42 6.75
C ASN A 168 2.84 -18.50 5.66
N PRO A 169 3.96 -19.10 5.22
CA PRO A 169 3.94 -20.29 4.38
C PRO A 169 3.02 -21.38 4.93
N GLY A 170 2.25 -22.03 4.04
CA GLY A 170 1.23 -23.02 4.37
C GLY A 170 -0.13 -22.45 4.75
N GLN A 171 -0.24 -21.17 5.09
CA GLN A 171 -1.55 -20.55 5.34
C GLN A 171 -2.37 -20.51 4.06
N THR A 172 -3.68 -20.66 4.21
CA THR A 172 -4.63 -20.59 3.10
C THR A 172 -5.62 -19.46 3.34
N ILE A 173 -5.91 -18.69 2.29
CA ILE A 173 -6.86 -17.58 2.34
C ILE A 173 -7.82 -17.63 1.16
N GLU A 174 -9.09 -17.35 1.41
CA GLU A 174 -10.10 -17.27 0.37
C GLU A 174 -9.94 -15.99 -0.43
N MET A 175 -10.25 -16.02 -1.71
CA MET A 175 -10.09 -14.85 -2.56
C MET A 175 -11.19 -14.71 -3.60
N ARG A 176 -11.42 -13.47 -4.01
CA ARG A 176 -12.21 -13.13 -5.21
C ARG A 176 -11.42 -12.21 -6.12
N ASN A 177 -11.57 -12.44 -7.41
CA ASN A 177 -10.93 -11.64 -8.45
C ASN A 177 -11.84 -11.58 -9.68
N PRO A 178 -11.95 -10.42 -10.34
CA PRO A 178 -12.85 -10.25 -11.48
C PRO A 178 -12.62 -11.24 -12.63
N LEU A 179 -11.38 -11.70 -12.83
CA LEU A 179 -11.08 -12.71 -13.86
C LEU A 179 -11.69 -14.07 -13.50
N PHE A 180 -11.66 -14.46 -12.24
CA PHE A 180 -12.30 -15.71 -11.81
C PHE A 180 -13.81 -15.65 -11.94
N ASP A 181 -14.41 -14.49 -11.64
CA ASP A 181 -15.84 -14.28 -11.85
C ASP A 181 -16.20 -14.40 -13.34
N GLU A 182 -15.41 -13.78 -14.23
CA GLU A 182 -15.58 -13.86 -15.69
C GLU A 182 -15.43 -15.29 -16.24
N LEU A 183 -14.48 -16.05 -15.69
CA LEU A 183 -14.24 -17.44 -16.08
C LEU A 183 -15.18 -18.44 -15.38
N ASP A 184 -16.10 -18.00 -14.52
CA ASP A 184 -16.94 -18.85 -13.66
C ASP A 184 -16.08 -19.88 -12.88
N ILE A 185 -15.02 -19.40 -12.24
CA ILE A 185 -14.16 -20.14 -11.32
C ILE A 185 -14.54 -19.71 -9.90
N LYS A 186 -15.03 -20.65 -9.09
CA LYS A 186 -15.60 -20.38 -7.76
C LYS A 186 -14.78 -21.03 -6.65
N ASP A 187 -15.03 -20.57 -5.43
CA ASP A 187 -14.47 -21.10 -4.19
C ASP A 187 -12.93 -21.14 -4.22
N VAL A 188 -12.31 -20.08 -4.75
CA VAL A 188 -10.86 -20.03 -4.94
C VAL A 188 -10.15 -19.73 -3.62
N LYS A 189 -9.15 -20.55 -3.34
CA LYS A 189 -8.24 -20.42 -2.20
C LYS A 189 -6.82 -20.25 -2.68
N LEU A 190 -6.07 -19.41 -1.98
CA LEU A 190 -4.64 -19.24 -2.19
C LEU A 190 -3.89 -19.85 -1.01
N THR A 191 -3.05 -20.83 -1.29
CA THR A 191 -2.10 -21.36 -0.29
C THR A 191 -0.76 -20.68 -0.46
N ILE A 192 -0.27 -20.03 0.59
CA ILE A 192 1.02 -19.36 0.59
C ILE A 192 2.13 -20.40 0.49
N ILE A 193 2.91 -20.35 -0.59
CA ILE A 193 4.08 -21.21 -0.77
C ILE A 193 5.28 -20.55 -0.11
N ASP A 194 5.54 -19.29 -0.47
CA ASP A 194 6.72 -18.57 0.00
C ASP A 194 6.47 -17.05 0.02
N LYS A 195 7.23 -16.35 0.85
CA LYS A 195 7.25 -14.89 0.90
C LYS A 195 8.17 -14.38 -0.20
N ASN A 196 7.63 -13.62 -1.14
CA ASN A 196 8.42 -13.07 -2.24
C ASN A 196 9.36 -11.98 -1.72
N THR A 197 10.67 -12.25 -1.81
CA THR A 197 11.77 -11.34 -1.45
C THR A 197 12.47 -10.72 -2.67
N ILE A 198 12.01 -11.04 -3.89
CA ILE A 198 12.71 -10.71 -5.15
C ILE A 198 12.05 -9.52 -5.89
N GLY A 199 10.95 -8.98 -5.37
CA GLY A 199 10.40 -7.73 -5.90
C GLY A 199 8.95 -7.50 -5.55
N ARG A 200 8.58 -6.23 -5.36
CA ARG A 200 7.20 -5.78 -5.33
C ARG A 200 6.88 -4.92 -6.54
N TYR A 201 5.84 -5.30 -7.25
CA TYR A 201 5.33 -4.67 -8.46
C TYR A 201 4.17 -3.70 -8.17
N TYR A 202 3.24 -4.09 -7.29
CA TYR A 202 2.01 -3.34 -6.96
C TYR A 202 2.05 -2.54 -5.66
N GLN A 203 3.12 -2.66 -4.90
CA GLN A 203 3.47 -1.78 -3.79
C GLN A 203 2.69 -1.96 -2.48
N TYR A 204 2.25 -3.18 -2.20
CA TYR A 204 1.70 -3.53 -0.88
C TYR A 204 2.80 -3.89 0.11
N ALA A 205 2.45 -3.98 1.40
CA ALA A 205 3.41 -4.25 2.47
C ALA A 205 4.15 -5.60 2.29
N ASN A 206 3.46 -6.63 1.80
CA ASN A 206 4.00 -7.97 1.61
C ASN A 206 3.71 -8.50 0.20
N GLY A 207 4.58 -9.38 -0.29
CA GLY A 207 4.38 -10.14 -1.53
C GLY A 207 4.54 -11.63 -1.27
N TYR A 208 3.75 -12.47 -1.94
CA TYR A 208 3.76 -13.93 -1.75
C TYR A 208 3.65 -14.67 -3.06
N LEU A 209 4.36 -15.78 -3.17
CA LEU A 209 4.07 -16.83 -4.15
C LEU A 209 2.97 -17.72 -3.59
N CYS A 210 1.92 -17.93 -4.37
CA CYS A 210 0.76 -18.71 -3.95
C CYS A 210 0.45 -19.82 -4.95
N LYS A 211 -0.04 -20.93 -4.41
CA LYS A 211 -0.75 -21.96 -5.16
C LYS A 211 -2.22 -21.59 -5.26
N ILE A 212 -2.80 -21.74 -6.45
CA ILE A 212 -4.22 -21.53 -6.71
C ILE A 212 -4.95 -22.87 -6.52
N GLU A 213 -5.95 -22.88 -5.64
CA GLU A 213 -6.80 -24.03 -5.37
C GLU A 213 -8.26 -23.66 -5.62
N SER A 214 -8.99 -24.53 -6.31
CA SER A 214 -10.41 -24.34 -6.63
C SER A 214 -11.14 -25.67 -6.59
N LYS A 215 -12.48 -25.61 -6.48
CA LYS A 215 -13.34 -26.80 -6.37
C LYS A 215 -13.22 -27.73 -7.58
N LYS A 216 -13.08 -27.19 -8.80
CA LYS A 216 -12.92 -27.96 -10.04
C LYS A 216 -11.50 -27.82 -10.60
N SER A 217 -10.50 -28.02 -9.74
CA SER A 217 -9.08 -27.73 -10.00
C SER A 217 -8.61 -27.98 -11.44
N ASN A 218 -8.87 -29.16 -12.02
CA ASN A 218 -8.41 -29.46 -13.39
C ASN A 218 -9.17 -28.71 -14.49
N ALA A 219 -10.48 -28.52 -14.35
CA ALA A 219 -11.28 -27.79 -15.34
C ALA A 219 -11.00 -26.28 -15.25
N ASP A 220 -10.89 -25.76 -14.03
CA ASP A 220 -10.61 -24.34 -13.77
C ASP A 220 -9.20 -23.97 -14.23
N LYS A 221 -8.21 -24.85 -14.00
CA LYS A 221 -6.86 -24.71 -14.56
C LYS A 221 -6.88 -24.61 -16.08
N LYS A 222 -7.68 -25.43 -16.78
CA LYS A 222 -7.80 -25.35 -18.25
C LYS A 222 -8.36 -24.00 -18.70
N LYS A 223 -9.40 -23.49 -18.04
CA LYS A 223 -9.98 -22.17 -18.35
C LYS A 223 -8.95 -21.06 -18.15
N LEU A 224 -8.28 -21.06 -17.00
CA LEU A 224 -7.27 -20.05 -16.67
C LEU A 224 -6.07 -20.13 -17.61
N LEU A 225 -5.62 -21.33 -17.97
CA LEU A 225 -4.54 -21.54 -18.94
C LEU A 225 -4.91 -20.97 -20.32
N ALA A 226 -6.10 -21.32 -20.84
CA ALA A 226 -6.56 -20.82 -22.14
C ALA A 226 -6.66 -19.28 -22.16
N PHE A 227 -7.13 -18.69 -21.06
CA PHE A 227 -7.11 -17.23 -20.90
C PHE A 227 -5.69 -16.69 -20.93
N ILE A 228 -4.76 -17.28 -20.17
CA ILE A 228 -3.37 -16.84 -20.11
C ILE A 228 -2.70 -16.91 -21.49
N GLU A 229 -2.85 -18.03 -22.20
CA GLU A 229 -2.28 -18.23 -23.53
C GLU A 229 -2.83 -17.22 -24.54
N SER A 230 -4.13 -16.90 -24.46
CA SER A 230 -4.78 -15.93 -25.35
C SER A 230 -4.44 -14.47 -25.04
N ASN A 231 -3.83 -14.20 -23.88
CA ASN A 231 -3.61 -12.84 -23.37
C ASN A 231 -2.15 -12.58 -22.98
N GLN A 232 -1.20 -13.35 -23.51
CA GLN A 232 0.23 -13.15 -23.23
C GLN A 232 0.71 -11.74 -23.60
N GLU A 233 0.10 -11.13 -24.62
CA GLU A 233 0.39 -9.76 -25.05
C GLU A 233 0.03 -8.69 -24.00
N ILE A 234 -0.85 -9.01 -23.02
CA ILE A 234 -1.18 -8.13 -21.90
C ILE A 234 0.01 -8.00 -20.94
N SER A 235 0.94 -8.97 -20.95
CA SER A 235 2.08 -9.00 -20.03
C SER A 235 3.01 -7.81 -20.29
N LYS A 236 3.06 -6.88 -19.31
CA LYS A 236 4.01 -5.75 -19.30
C LYS A 236 5.09 -5.95 -18.25
N TYR A 237 5.51 -7.19 -18.02
CA TYR A 237 6.59 -7.46 -17.08
C TYR A 237 7.86 -6.81 -17.61
N LYS A 238 8.43 -5.93 -16.78
CA LYS A 238 9.72 -5.30 -17.06
C LYS A 238 10.76 -6.09 -16.28
N PRO A 239 11.56 -6.96 -16.95
CA PRO A 239 12.46 -7.90 -16.28
C PRO A 239 13.50 -7.20 -15.41
N VAL A 240 13.95 -6.01 -15.81
CA VAL A 240 15.04 -5.33 -15.12
C VAL A 240 14.55 -4.07 -14.43
N LYS A 241 14.83 -4.02 -13.13
CA LYS A 241 14.50 -2.90 -12.26
C LYS A 241 15.75 -2.11 -11.91
N VAL A 242 15.82 -0.89 -12.43
CA VAL A 242 16.94 0.03 -12.21
C VAL A 242 16.52 1.08 -11.20
N VAL A 243 17.24 1.17 -10.10
CA VAL A 243 17.13 2.26 -9.13
C VAL A 243 18.33 3.16 -9.30
N TYR A 244 18.14 4.47 -9.40
CA TYR A 244 19.25 5.40 -9.50
C TYR A 244 19.09 6.59 -8.55
N TYR A 245 20.23 7.03 -8.01
CA TYR A 245 20.36 8.11 -7.05
C TYR A 245 21.18 9.23 -7.69
N GLU A 246 20.49 10.33 -8.00
CA GLU A 246 21.02 11.44 -8.79
C GLU A 246 20.40 12.77 -8.34
N GLN A 247 21.21 13.66 -7.77
CA GLN A 247 20.74 14.97 -7.28
C GLN A 247 20.38 15.91 -8.42
N ASN A 248 21.13 15.89 -9.52
CA ASN A 248 20.91 16.80 -10.63
C ASN A 248 19.72 16.35 -11.50
N VAL A 249 18.70 17.19 -11.62
CA VAL A 249 17.46 16.89 -12.37
C VAL A 249 17.74 16.58 -13.84
N ASN A 250 18.69 17.26 -14.48
CA ASN A 250 19.00 17.05 -15.89
C ASN A 250 19.64 15.67 -16.12
N ASN A 251 20.59 15.28 -15.27
CA ASN A 251 21.20 13.96 -15.30
C ASN A 251 20.18 12.87 -15.01
N ARG A 252 19.24 13.15 -14.10
CA ARG A 252 18.14 12.25 -13.77
C ARG A 252 17.25 11.96 -14.97
N GLU A 253 16.85 13.00 -15.69
CA GLU A 253 16.04 12.85 -16.90
C GLU A 253 16.84 12.23 -18.05
N ALA A 254 18.15 12.47 -18.13
CA ALA A 254 19.03 11.80 -19.10
C ALA A 254 19.09 10.28 -18.86
N ILE A 255 19.38 9.84 -17.63
CA ILE A 255 19.39 8.41 -17.25
C ILE A 255 18.02 7.79 -17.52
N LYS A 256 16.93 8.47 -17.12
CA LYS A 256 15.56 8.03 -17.40
C LYS A 256 15.26 7.95 -18.90
N GLY A 257 15.79 8.86 -19.71
CA GLY A 257 15.68 8.87 -21.16
C GLY A 257 16.36 7.65 -21.78
N MET A 258 17.60 7.37 -21.38
CA MET A 258 18.35 6.18 -21.80
C MET A 258 17.57 4.89 -21.48
N ILE A 259 16.98 4.81 -20.28
CA ILE A 259 16.26 3.62 -19.83
C ILE A 259 14.84 3.52 -20.43
N LYS A 260 14.18 4.62 -20.82
CA LYS A 260 12.82 4.59 -21.37
C LYS A 260 12.74 4.02 -22.79
N LEU A 261 13.83 4.11 -23.55
CA LEU A 261 13.89 3.69 -24.95
C LEU A 261 13.76 2.17 -25.11
N ASP A 262 14.06 1.42 -24.06
CA ASP A 262 13.99 -0.03 -24.05
C ASP A 262 12.87 -0.50 -23.10
N GLN A 263 11.94 -1.23 -23.67
CA GLN A 263 10.70 -1.63 -23.00
C GLN A 263 10.95 -2.61 -21.85
N ARG A 264 12.13 -3.24 -21.76
CA ARG A 264 12.52 -4.21 -20.73
C ARG A 264 12.74 -3.58 -19.35
N TYR A 265 12.91 -2.27 -19.28
CA TYR A 265 13.28 -1.60 -18.04
C TYR A 265 12.12 -0.96 -17.30
N CYS A 266 12.13 -1.05 -15.97
CA CYS A 266 11.52 -0.03 -15.13
C CYS A 266 12.60 0.72 -14.35
N ALA A 267 12.58 2.05 -14.44
CA ALA A 267 13.52 2.91 -13.73
C ALA A 267 12.83 3.69 -12.62
N ARG A 268 13.52 3.86 -11.49
CA ARG A 268 13.10 4.71 -10.38
C ARG A 268 14.26 5.58 -9.92
N GLY A 269 14.03 6.89 -9.97
CA GLY A 269 15.01 7.90 -9.63
C GLY A 269 14.74 8.55 -8.28
N PHE A 270 15.79 8.72 -7.49
CA PHE A 270 15.75 9.31 -6.16
C PHE A 270 16.71 10.50 -6.08
N ALA A 271 16.26 11.56 -5.40
CA ALA A 271 16.99 12.83 -5.30
C ALA A 271 17.87 12.94 -4.04
N ASN A 272 17.60 12.12 -3.03
CA ASN A 272 18.28 12.11 -1.74
C ASN A 272 18.41 10.66 -1.23
N LEU A 273 19.03 10.50 -0.06
CA LEU A 273 19.33 9.20 0.54
C LEU A 273 18.62 8.99 1.88
N ASP A 274 17.58 9.75 2.21
CA ASP A 274 17.02 9.75 3.57
C ASP A 274 16.34 8.42 3.95
N ASN A 275 15.74 7.73 2.98
CA ASN A 275 15.10 6.41 3.18
C ASN A 275 15.80 5.30 2.38
N PHE A 276 17.10 5.47 2.12
CA PHE A 276 17.88 4.67 1.16
C PHE A 276 17.67 3.15 1.29
N LEU A 277 17.81 2.59 2.49
CA LEU A 277 17.60 1.16 2.71
C LEU A 277 16.16 0.71 2.52
N ASP A 278 15.19 1.47 3.02
CA ASP A 278 13.77 1.14 2.89
C ASP A 278 13.36 1.15 1.42
N GLU A 279 13.90 2.10 0.65
CA GLU A 279 13.72 2.17 -0.79
C GLU A 279 14.30 0.95 -1.49
N LEU A 280 15.53 0.53 -1.15
CA LEU A 280 16.17 -0.64 -1.75
C LEU A 280 15.46 -1.95 -1.38
N ASN A 281 15.17 -2.19 -0.10
CA ASN A 281 14.41 -3.35 0.38
C ASN A 281 13.00 -3.40 -0.19
N TYR A 282 12.45 -2.24 -0.52
CA TYR A 282 11.17 -2.17 -1.18
C TYR A 282 11.27 -2.43 -2.69
N GLN A 283 12.19 -1.73 -3.37
CA GLN A 283 12.30 -1.78 -4.82
C GLN A 283 12.83 -3.14 -5.25
N LEU A 284 13.77 -3.70 -4.49
CA LEU A 284 14.53 -4.90 -4.82
C LEU A 284 15.10 -4.76 -6.24
N PRO A 285 15.94 -3.73 -6.47
CA PRO A 285 16.50 -3.48 -7.77
C PRO A 285 17.46 -4.59 -8.19
N HIS A 286 17.57 -4.76 -9.50
CA HIS A 286 18.59 -5.59 -10.13
C HIS A 286 19.87 -4.78 -10.40
N LEU A 287 19.69 -3.46 -10.60
CA LEU A 287 20.77 -2.52 -10.84
C LEU A 287 20.54 -1.24 -10.02
N ILE A 288 21.56 -0.85 -9.26
CA ILE A 288 21.61 0.41 -8.54
C ILE A 288 22.67 1.31 -9.19
N LEU A 289 22.30 2.54 -9.54
CA LEU A 289 23.22 3.56 -10.05
C LEU A 289 23.32 4.70 -9.05
N ILE A 290 24.52 5.12 -8.67
CA ILE A 290 24.69 6.15 -7.64
C ILE A 290 25.75 7.16 -8.06
N ASP A 291 25.37 8.43 -8.08
CA ASP A 291 26.33 9.53 -8.21
C ASP A 291 27.21 9.59 -6.94
N ARG A 292 28.54 9.52 -7.13
CA ARG A 292 29.51 9.57 -6.03
C ARG A 292 29.40 10.85 -5.21
N GLN A 293 28.94 11.96 -5.77
CA GLN A 293 28.71 13.18 -4.97
C GLN A 293 27.72 12.97 -3.84
N MET A 294 26.70 12.12 -4.07
CA MET A 294 25.73 11.77 -3.03
C MET A 294 26.37 10.93 -1.93
N ILE A 295 27.33 10.07 -2.29
CA ILE A 295 28.08 9.25 -1.34
C ILE A 295 29.00 10.13 -0.49
N GLU A 296 29.71 11.11 -1.09
CA GLU A 296 30.55 12.04 -0.34
C GLU A 296 29.74 12.84 0.68
N ALA A 297 28.58 13.35 0.25
CA ALA A 297 27.69 14.13 1.11
C ALA A 297 27.06 13.30 2.26
N ASN A 298 26.95 11.97 2.12
CA ASN A 298 26.19 11.12 3.04
C ASN A 298 26.84 9.73 3.27
N ARG A 299 28.16 9.68 3.48
CA ARG A 299 28.92 8.42 3.55
C ARG A 299 28.33 7.38 4.52
N SER A 300 27.89 7.81 5.70
CA SER A 300 27.31 6.93 6.73
C SER A 300 26.00 6.26 6.31
N LYS A 301 25.22 6.87 5.40
CA LYS A 301 23.97 6.28 4.87
C LYS A 301 24.24 5.12 3.91
N PHE A 302 25.48 4.97 3.46
CA PHE A 302 25.87 3.97 2.46
C PHE A 302 26.42 2.66 3.06
N GLU A 303 26.89 2.70 4.32
CA GLU A 303 27.39 1.51 5.03
C GLU A 303 26.43 0.31 4.97
N PRO A 304 25.11 0.48 5.08
CA PRO A 304 24.18 -0.65 5.00
C PRO A 304 24.03 -1.26 3.59
N LEU A 305 24.49 -0.58 2.52
CA LEU A 305 24.38 -1.08 1.14
C LEU A 305 25.13 -2.40 0.95
N LYS A 306 26.29 -2.55 1.60
CA LYS A 306 27.07 -3.79 1.53
C LYS A 306 26.24 -4.98 2.00
N LYS A 307 25.51 -4.83 3.12
CA LYS A 307 24.61 -5.87 3.65
C LYS A 307 23.44 -6.15 2.70
N PHE A 308 22.87 -5.11 2.09
CA PHE A 308 21.81 -5.26 1.08
C PHE A 308 22.29 -6.08 -0.13
N LEU A 309 23.44 -5.72 -0.72
CA LEU A 309 24.01 -6.40 -1.90
C LEU A 309 24.48 -7.84 -1.60
N GLN A 310 24.83 -8.14 -0.35
CA GLN A 310 25.15 -9.50 0.08
C GLN A 310 23.91 -10.39 0.21
N SER A 311 22.75 -9.79 0.50
CA SER A 311 21.49 -10.52 0.73
C SER A 311 20.59 -10.57 -0.50
N HIS A 312 20.84 -9.74 -1.51
CA HIS A 312 19.98 -9.60 -2.69
C HIS A 312 20.82 -9.62 -3.96
N PHE A 313 20.34 -10.33 -4.98
CA PHE A 313 20.98 -10.31 -6.30
C PHE A 313 20.81 -8.92 -6.95
N CYS A 314 21.85 -8.10 -6.85
CA CYS A 314 21.85 -6.74 -7.35
C CYS A 314 23.27 -6.29 -7.72
N TYR A 315 23.40 -5.57 -8.83
CA TYR A 315 24.63 -4.86 -9.17
C TYR A 315 24.56 -3.41 -8.68
N CYS A 316 25.67 -2.90 -8.15
CA CYS A 316 25.81 -1.49 -7.80
C CYS A 316 26.87 -0.85 -8.68
N VAL A 317 26.52 0.25 -9.34
CA VAL A 317 27.42 1.07 -10.15
C VAL A 317 27.48 2.46 -9.55
N THR A 318 28.69 2.92 -9.25
CA THR A 318 28.92 4.32 -8.86
C THR A 318 29.59 5.06 -10.00
N TYR A 319 29.12 6.27 -10.27
CA TYR A 319 29.58 7.09 -11.38
C TYR A 319 29.84 8.52 -10.90
N ASP A 320 30.54 9.29 -11.73
CA ASP A 320 30.85 10.68 -11.44
C ASP A 320 30.63 11.51 -12.71
N ASN A 321 29.57 12.32 -12.70
CA ASN A 321 29.26 13.18 -13.83
C ASN A 321 30.23 14.36 -13.95
N GLU A 322 30.85 14.78 -12.86
CA GLU A 322 31.68 16.00 -12.80
C GLU A 322 33.18 15.71 -12.88
N GLY A 323 33.59 14.44 -12.73
CA GLY A 323 34.98 14.02 -12.76
C GLY A 323 35.81 14.59 -11.61
N LYS A 324 35.16 14.92 -10.49
CA LYS A 324 35.77 15.57 -9.32
C LYS A 324 36.16 14.60 -8.21
N THR A 325 35.71 13.36 -8.29
CA THR A 325 35.90 12.35 -7.24
C THR A 325 37.11 11.47 -7.52
N ASP A 326 37.86 11.14 -6.46
CA ASP A 326 39.00 10.23 -6.56
C ASP A 326 38.54 8.78 -6.72
N LEU A 327 38.68 8.24 -7.93
CA LEU A 327 38.27 6.88 -8.28
C LEU A 327 38.96 5.81 -7.41
N GLU A 328 40.24 5.98 -7.09
CA GLU A 328 41.01 4.96 -6.38
C GLU A 328 40.58 4.86 -4.91
N LYS A 329 40.27 6.00 -4.30
CA LYS A 329 39.64 6.05 -2.98
C LYS A 329 38.33 5.28 -2.96
N TYR A 330 37.47 5.47 -3.96
CA TYR A 330 36.18 4.79 -4.05
C TYR A 330 36.30 3.28 -4.26
N LYS A 331 37.22 2.82 -5.10
CA LYS A 331 37.51 1.39 -5.28
C LYS A 331 37.91 0.71 -3.97
N LYS A 332 38.64 1.43 -3.11
CA LYS A 332 39.05 0.94 -1.79
C LYS A 332 37.91 0.98 -0.77
N ASP A 333 37.17 2.08 -0.70
CA ASP A 333 36.12 2.30 0.29
C ASP A 333 34.85 1.48 -0.01
N PHE A 334 34.61 1.14 -1.28
CA PHE A 334 33.38 0.48 -1.74
C PHE A 334 33.67 -0.65 -2.75
N GLU A 335 34.60 -1.54 -2.41
CA GLU A 335 35.05 -2.70 -3.21
C GLU A 335 33.92 -3.57 -3.83
N PHE A 336 32.74 -3.53 -3.23
CA PHE A 336 31.57 -4.30 -3.65
C PHE A 336 30.79 -3.66 -4.82
N ALA A 337 31.16 -2.45 -5.26
CA ALA A 337 30.52 -1.72 -6.35
C ALA A 337 31.43 -1.63 -7.59
N MET A 338 30.81 -1.50 -8.75
CA MET A 338 31.52 -1.15 -9.99
C MET A 338 31.68 0.36 -10.07
N HIS A 339 32.88 0.83 -10.40
CA HIS A 339 33.20 2.26 -10.43
C HIS A 339 33.49 2.74 -11.84
N VAL A 340 32.65 3.64 -12.35
CA VAL A 340 32.79 4.24 -13.69
C VAL A 340 33.42 5.63 -13.59
N PRO A 341 34.48 5.96 -14.32
CA PRO A 341 35.21 7.22 -14.15
C PRO A 341 34.46 8.47 -14.63
N ARG A 342 33.33 8.31 -15.32
CA ARG A 342 32.52 9.37 -15.94
C ARG A 342 31.03 9.11 -15.71
N GLY A 343 30.18 9.99 -16.25
CA GLY A 343 28.73 9.80 -16.26
C GLY A 343 28.29 8.51 -16.93
N ILE A 344 27.06 8.09 -16.64
CA ILE A 344 26.48 6.85 -17.19
C ILE A 344 26.23 7.01 -18.70
N GLU A 345 26.73 6.03 -19.47
CA GLU A 345 26.50 5.94 -20.91
C GLU A 345 25.49 4.83 -21.24
N SER A 346 24.71 5.00 -22.32
CA SER A 346 23.72 3.99 -22.77
C SER A 346 24.35 2.61 -22.95
N LYS A 347 25.55 2.54 -23.53
CA LYS A 347 26.28 1.29 -23.77
C LYS A 347 26.59 0.52 -22.48
N LEU A 348 26.89 1.23 -21.40
CA LEU A 348 27.14 0.60 -20.10
C LEU A 348 25.84 -0.01 -19.56
N LEU A 349 24.72 0.73 -19.64
CA LEU A 349 23.42 0.23 -19.22
C LEU A 349 23.03 -1.00 -20.04
N GLU A 350 23.14 -0.94 -21.36
CA GLU A 350 22.91 -2.06 -22.27
C GLU A 350 23.77 -3.29 -21.91
N SER A 351 25.06 -3.10 -21.65
CA SER A 351 25.97 -4.19 -21.27
C SER A 351 25.64 -4.79 -19.91
N MET A 352 25.36 -3.96 -18.90
CA MET A 352 24.96 -4.43 -17.58
C MET A 352 23.65 -5.19 -17.62
N VAL A 353 22.77 -4.81 -18.54
CA VAL A 353 21.49 -5.44 -18.73
C VAL A 353 21.66 -6.75 -19.46
N GLN A 354 22.49 -6.81 -20.50
CA GLN A 354 22.84 -8.07 -21.11
C GLN A 354 23.41 -9.05 -20.08
N LYS A 355 24.27 -8.59 -19.16
CA LYS A 355 24.78 -9.43 -18.06
C LYS A 355 23.71 -9.83 -17.05
N LEU A 356 22.78 -8.91 -16.74
CA LEU A 356 21.63 -9.20 -15.87
C LEU A 356 20.71 -10.21 -16.53
N ASP A 357 20.38 -10.02 -17.81
CA ASP A 357 19.61 -10.93 -18.63
C ASP A 357 20.33 -12.28 -18.66
N GLU A 358 21.62 -12.36 -18.99
CA GLU A 358 22.39 -13.62 -19.01
C GLU A 358 22.37 -14.33 -17.65
N LYS A 359 22.51 -13.59 -16.54
CA LYS A 359 22.51 -14.17 -15.19
C LYS A 359 21.12 -14.52 -14.67
N MET A 360 20.10 -13.75 -15.04
CA MET A 360 18.69 -14.05 -14.80
C MET A 360 18.19 -15.15 -15.73
N LEU A 361 18.74 -15.29 -16.93
CA LEU A 361 18.48 -16.34 -17.92
C LEU A 361 19.08 -17.65 -17.44
N ALA A 362 20.36 -17.62 -17.04
CA ALA A 362 21.07 -18.77 -16.50
C ALA A 362 20.47 -19.31 -15.19
N ASN A 363 19.78 -18.44 -14.42
CA ASN A 363 19.13 -18.86 -13.18
C ASN A 363 17.61 -19.07 -13.30
N HIS A 364 16.89 -18.36 -14.18
CA HIS A 364 15.42 -18.22 -14.09
C HIS A 364 14.63 -17.80 -15.37
N MET A 365 15.14 -17.81 -16.61
CA MET A 365 14.30 -17.41 -17.78
C MET A 365 13.67 -18.54 -18.62
N GLU A 366 13.68 -19.78 -18.15
CA GLU A 366 12.56 -20.66 -18.52
C GLU A 366 11.24 -20.18 -17.87
N ASP A 367 11.32 -19.27 -16.89
CA ASP A 367 10.23 -18.96 -15.98
C ASP A 367 9.36 -17.77 -16.43
N SER A 368 9.62 -17.03 -17.52
CA SER A 368 8.77 -15.89 -17.94
C SER A 368 7.81 -16.20 -19.09
N ALA A 369 8.06 -17.27 -19.85
CA ALA A 369 7.14 -17.75 -20.87
C ALA A 369 5.84 -18.24 -20.20
N GLY A 370 4.71 -17.59 -20.48
CA GLY A 370 3.41 -17.92 -19.90
C GLY A 370 3.03 -17.16 -18.62
N LYS A 371 3.87 -16.23 -18.11
CA LYS A 371 3.50 -15.35 -16.99
C LYS A 371 2.76 -14.09 -17.46
N ILE A 372 1.66 -13.74 -16.79
CA ILE A 372 0.91 -12.49 -17.04
C ILE A 372 1.01 -11.57 -15.84
N PHE A 373 1.71 -10.46 -16.05
CA PHE A 373 1.68 -9.33 -15.13
C PHE A 373 0.80 -8.24 -15.72
N PHE A 374 -0.31 -7.96 -15.05
CA PHE A 374 -1.21 -6.92 -15.48
C PHE A 374 -0.63 -5.54 -15.24
N ASN A 375 -1.11 -4.58 -16.01
CA ASN A 375 -1.04 -3.19 -15.61
C ASN A 375 -1.77 -3.00 -14.27
N LYS A 376 -1.21 -2.24 -13.34
CA LYS A 376 -1.84 -1.81 -12.08
C LYS A 376 -3.23 -1.16 -12.25
N TYR A 377 -3.56 -0.66 -13.44
CA TYR A 377 -4.90 -0.11 -13.72
C TYR A 377 -5.91 -1.18 -14.14
N SER A 378 -5.46 -2.39 -14.49
CA SER A 378 -6.33 -3.50 -14.87
C SER A 378 -7.20 -3.94 -13.69
N ALA A 379 -8.49 -4.16 -13.95
CA ALA A 379 -9.41 -4.75 -12.99
C ALA A 379 -8.97 -6.17 -12.59
N TYR A 380 -8.42 -6.95 -13.54
CA TYR A 380 -7.94 -8.32 -13.29
C TYR A 380 -6.72 -8.39 -12.38
N SER A 381 -6.01 -7.28 -12.18
CA SER A 381 -4.95 -7.20 -11.17
C SER A 381 -5.47 -7.06 -9.74
N ARG A 382 -6.75 -6.70 -9.55
CA ARG A 382 -7.34 -6.43 -8.23
C ARG A 382 -7.92 -7.70 -7.63
N MET A 383 -7.72 -7.89 -6.34
CA MET A 383 -8.35 -9.00 -5.62
C MET A 383 -8.87 -8.53 -4.27
N SER A 384 -9.86 -9.26 -3.77
CA SER A 384 -10.24 -9.22 -2.37
C SER A 384 -9.89 -10.55 -1.71
N LEU A 385 -9.43 -10.50 -0.48
CA LEU A 385 -9.09 -11.64 0.35
C LEU A 385 -10.07 -11.74 1.48
N HIS A 386 -10.53 -12.95 1.78
CA HIS A 386 -11.59 -13.22 2.74
C HIS A 386 -11.11 -14.22 3.79
N SER A 387 -11.49 -13.99 5.04
CA SER A 387 -11.17 -14.87 6.17
C SER A 387 -12.30 -14.81 7.19
N HIS A 388 -12.52 -15.92 7.89
CA HIS A 388 -13.29 -15.88 9.13
C HIS A 388 -12.55 -15.00 10.16
N CYS A 389 -13.32 -14.26 10.96
CA CYS A 389 -12.83 -13.49 12.08
C CYS A 389 -13.82 -13.58 13.24
N ARG A 390 -13.32 -13.37 14.45
CA ARG A 390 -14.17 -13.25 15.64
C ARG A 390 -14.10 -11.83 16.16
N VAL A 391 -15.21 -11.12 16.13
CA VAL A 391 -15.36 -9.84 16.84
C VAL A 391 -15.50 -10.17 18.32
N SER A 392 -14.65 -9.56 19.15
CA SER A 392 -14.68 -9.77 20.60
C SER A 392 -15.32 -8.62 21.37
N GLU A 393 -15.27 -7.42 20.80
CA GLU A 393 -15.71 -6.21 21.46
C GLU A 393 -16.10 -5.12 20.47
N LEU A 394 -16.99 -4.24 20.93
CA LEU A 394 -17.41 -3.04 20.23
C LEU A 394 -17.14 -1.83 21.11
N ALA A 395 -16.57 -0.77 20.54
CA ALA A 395 -16.46 0.53 21.17
C ALA A 395 -17.09 1.59 20.26
N ILE A 396 -17.32 2.79 20.81
CA ILE A 396 -17.80 3.94 20.01
C ILE A 396 -16.88 4.21 18.81
N THR A 397 -15.60 3.89 18.98
CA THR A 397 -14.54 4.29 18.07
C THR A 397 -14.00 3.17 17.20
N GLY A 398 -14.39 1.93 17.47
CA GLY A 398 -13.80 0.79 16.81
C GLY A 398 -14.31 -0.55 17.29
N VAL A 399 -13.60 -1.60 16.89
CA VAL A 399 -13.89 -2.99 17.22
C VAL A 399 -12.59 -3.72 17.53
N GLY A 400 -12.66 -4.70 18.44
CA GLY A 400 -11.59 -5.65 18.67
C GLY A 400 -11.90 -6.96 17.96
N VAL A 401 -10.96 -7.45 17.16
CA VAL A 401 -11.17 -8.61 16.29
C VAL A 401 -10.00 -9.58 16.37
N TYR A 402 -10.28 -10.87 16.29
CA TYR A 402 -9.27 -11.93 16.22
C TYR A 402 -9.18 -12.47 14.80
N LEU A 403 -7.95 -12.53 14.27
CA LEU A 403 -7.63 -13.02 12.92
C LEU A 403 -6.41 -13.95 12.97
N PRO A 404 -6.25 -14.87 11.99
CA PRO A 404 -5.15 -15.83 11.97
C PRO A 404 -3.82 -15.23 11.43
N PHE A 405 -3.77 -13.94 11.14
CA PHE A 405 -2.63 -13.25 10.52
C PHE A 405 -2.50 -11.83 11.03
N ALA A 406 -1.30 -11.25 10.94
CA ALA A 406 -1.11 -9.86 11.33
C ALA A 406 -1.48 -8.94 10.16
N MET A 407 -1.85 -7.70 10.48
CA MET A 407 -2.15 -6.68 9.48
C MET A 407 -1.14 -5.55 9.58
N SER A 408 -0.71 -5.01 8.45
CA SER A 408 -0.01 -3.72 8.48
C SER A 408 -0.95 -2.64 9.04
N SER A 409 -0.36 -1.60 9.64
CA SER A 409 -1.12 -0.45 10.16
C SER A 409 -1.84 0.34 9.06
N TYR A 410 -1.65 0.02 7.77
CA TYR A 410 -2.33 0.63 6.63
C TYR A 410 -3.31 -0.33 5.94
N CYS A 411 -3.54 -1.50 6.54
CA CYS A 411 -4.55 -2.44 6.07
C CYS A 411 -5.93 -1.81 6.24
N ALA A 412 -6.60 -1.53 5.13
CA ALA A 412 -8.00 -1.20 5.10
C ALA A 412 -8.80 -2.46 4.75
N PHE A 413 -9.89 -2.68 5.48
CA PHE A 413 -10.66 -3.91 5.36
C PHE A 413 -12.12 -3.68 5.75
N GLU A 414 -12.95 -4.65 5.39
CA GLU A 414 -14.36 -4.75 5.77
C GLU A 414 -14.57 -5.89 6.77
N ILE A 415 -15.48 -5.72 7.73
CA ILE A 415 -16.00 -6.83 8.54
C ILE A 415 -17.51 -6.88 8.42
N THR A 416 -18.03 -8.03 8.03
CA THR A 416 -19.46 -8.32 8.04
C THR A 416 -19.75 -9.30 9.18
N SER A 417 -20.83 -9.08 9.93
CA SER A 417 -21.30 -10.03 10.93
C SER A 417 -22.81 -9.92 11.05
N GLN A 418 -23.47 -11.02 11.41
CA GLN A 418 -24.91 -10.99 11.75
C GLN A 418 -25.14 -10.04 12.94
N GLY A 419 -24.21 -10.01 13.90
CA GLY A 419 -24.23 -9.06 15.00
C GLY A 419 -24.32 -7.60 14.56
N PHE A 420 -23.49 -7.17 13.60
CA PHE A 420 -23.59 -5.83 13.03
C PHE A 420 -24.90 -5.62 12.26
N THR A 421 -25.43 -6.68 11.64
CA THR A 421 -26.73 -6.61 10.95
C THR A 421 -27.86 -6.28 11.92
N HIS A 422 -27.95 -6.99 13.05
CA HIS A 422 -28.97 -6.75 14.06
C HIS A 422 -28.86 -5.37 14.71
N LEU A 423 -27.65 -4.82 14.78
CA LEU A 423 -27.40 -3.47 15.28
C LEU A 423 -27.61 -2.37 14.22
N GLY A 424 -27.95 -2.74 12.98
CA GLY A 424 -28.07 -1.80 11.86
C GLY A 424 -26.71 -1.29 11.34
N MET A 425 -25.60 -1.85 11.81
CA MET A 425 -24.23 -1.39 11.57
C MET A 425 -23.60 -1.89 10.27
N ASN A 426 -24.35 -2.63 9.43
CA ASN A 426 -23.84 -3.19 8.17
C ASN A 426 -23.33 -2.16 7.15
N ARG A 427 -23.65 -0.88 7.31
CA ARG A 427 -23.11 0.19 6.45
C ARG A 427 -21.75 0.71 6.95
N MET A 428 -21.35 0.34 8.16
CA MET A 428 -20.16 0.81 8.88
C MET A 428 -19.08 -0.26 8.97
N GLN A 429 -18.84 -0.97 7.87
CA GLN A 429 -17.99 -2.15 7.87
C GLN A 429 -16.52 -1.85 7.65
N TYR A 430 -16.14 -0.61 7.36
CA TYR A 430 -14.76 -0.30 6.98
C TYR A 430 -13.90 0.10 8.17
N PHE A 431 -12.77 -0.58 8.28
CA PHE A 431 -11.85 -0.42 9.38
C PHE A 431 -10.42 -0.29 8.92
N ARG A 432 -9.59 0.15 9.87
CA ARG A 432 -8.15 0.07 9.79
C ARG A 432 -7.59 -0.50 11.09
N SER A 433 -6.48 -1.23 10.99
CA SER A 433 -5.84 -1.90 12.14
C SER A 433 -4.77 -1.04 12.79
N PHE A 434 -4.71 -1.03 14.12
CA PHE A 434 -3.79 -0.16 14.88
C PHE A 434 -2.91 -0.91 15.88
N ILE A 435 -3.41 -1.99 16.46
CA ILE A 435 -2.66 -2.80 17.41
C ILE A 435 -2.68 -4.23 16.91
N ASN A 436 -1.51 -4.86 16.89
CA ASN A 436 -1.37 -6.30 16.67
C ASN A 436 -0.83 -6.91 17.97
N LYS A 437 -1.67 -7.64 18.70
CA LYS A 437 -1.24 -8.38 19.89
C LYS A 437 -1.38 -9.87 19.65
N LYS A 438 -0.25 -10.58 19.65
CA LYS A 438 -0.23 -12.03 19.45
C LYS A 438 -0.90 -12.74 20.64
N SER A 439 -1.81 -13.65 20.35
CA SER A 439 -2.39 -14.61 21.31
C SER A 439 -1.95 -16.04 20.93
N SER A 440 -2.39 -17.05 21.68
CA SER A 440 -1.93 -18.44 21.52
C SER A 440 -2.28 -19.08 20.17
N ALA A 441 -3.39 -18.68 19.54
CA ALA A 441 -3.84 -19.20 18.24
C ALA A 441 -4.07 -18.10 17.20
N ASP A 442 -4.58 -16.94 17.62
CA ASP A 442 -4.93 -15.82 16.74
C ASP A 442 -4.15 -14.55 17.10
N ILE A 443 -4.30 -13.52 16.28
CA ILE A 443 -3.80 -12.18 16.54
C ILE A 443 -4.99 -11.29 16.83
N TYR A 444 -4.96 -10.64 18.00
CA TYR A 444 -5.93 -9.63 18.36
C TYR A 444 -5.56 -8.31 17.67
N HIS A 445 -6.57 -7.73 17.03
CA HIS A 445 -6.51 -6.44 16.37
C HIS A 445 -7.50 -5.48 16.98
N GLN A 446 -6.99 -4.36 17.52
CA GLN A 446 -7.82 -3.20 17.78
C GLN A 446 -7.92 -2.37 16.50
N CYS A 447 -9.15 -2.16 16.04
CA CYS A 447 -9.44 -1.59 14.74
C CYS A 447 -10.36 -0.38 14.90
N ILE A 448 -10.14 0.69 14.14
CA ILE A 448 -11.02 1.87 14.20
C ILE A 448 -11.89 1.95 12.96
N PHE A 449 -13.07 2.54 13.12
CA PHE A 449 -13.94 2.83 12.00
C PHE A 449 -13.36 3.90 11.07
N MET A 450 -13.57 3.71 9.76
CA MET A 450 -13.21 4.67 8.72
C MET A 450 -14.46 5.31 8.11
N GLY A 451 -14.44 6.63 7.94
CA GLY A 451 -15.52 7.37 7.28
C GLY A 451 -16.87 7.17 7.95
N GLN A 452 -16.98 7.58 9.21
CA GLN A 452 -18.25 7.66 9.94
C GLN A 452 -18.89 9.03 9.73
N THR A 453 -20.18 9.03 9.43
CA THR A 453 -21.06 10.20 9.52
C THR A 453 -21.47 10.47 10.99
N VAL A 454 -22.11 11.61 11.26
CA VAL A 454 -22.74 11.85 12.58
C VAL A 454 -23.87 10.85 12.84
N SER A 455 -24.64 10.48 11.82
CA SER A 455 -25.66 9.43 11.95
C SER A 455 -25.04 8.08 12.32
N ASP A 456 -23.89 7.75 11.73
CA ASP A 456 -23.14 6.53 12.06
C ASP A 456 -22.69 6.56 13.53
N ASN A 457 -22.16 7.69 14.00
CA ASN A 457 -21.74 7.83 15.40
C ASN A 457 -22.89 7.67 16.39
N GLU A 458 -24.06 8.24 16.12
CA GLU A 458 -25.25 8.04 16.96
C GLU A 458 -25.76 6.60 16.93
N MET A 459 -25.69 5.95 15.76
CA MET A 459 -26.02 4.53 15.62
C MET A 459 -25.09 3.66 16.45
N ILE A 460 -23.78 3.92 16.41
CA ILE A 460 -22.79 3.15 17.19
C ILE A 460 -22.98 3.39 18.69
N LYS A 461 -23.18 4.64 19.12
CA LYS A 461 -23.47 4.94 20.54
C LYS A 461 -24.69 4.15 21.00
N THR A 462 -25.77 4.19 20.21
CA THR A 462 -26.99 3.44 20.50
C THR A 462 -26.73 1.94 20.56
N ALA A 463 -25.94 1.40 19.64
CA ALA A 463 -25.57 -0.01 19.62
C ALA A 463 -24.75 -0.41 20.85
N VAL A 464 -23.74 0.38 21.23
CA VAL A 464 -22.93 0.17 22.43
C VAL A 464 -23.78 0.19 23.68
N GLU A 465 -24.69 1.16 23.84
CA GLU A 465 -25.59 1.23 25.00
C GLU A 465 -26.60 0.07 25.02
N LYS A 466 -27.10 -0.37 23.87
CA LYS A 466 -27.94 -1.57 23.77
C LYS A 466 -27.20 -2.81 24.24
N ILE A 467 -25.95 -3.00 23.84
CA ILE A 467 -25.14 -4.15 24.28
C ILE A 467 -24.91 -4.11 25.80
N LYS A 468 -24.62 -2.93 26.37
CA LYS A 468 -24.44 -2.79 27.82
C LYS A 468 -25.68 -3.16 28.64
N THR A 469 -26.85 -2.88 28.10
CA THR A 469 -28.13 -3.01 28.82
C THR A 469 -28.84 -4.33 28.55
N SER A 470 -28.49 -5.03 27.46
CA SER A 470 -29.02 -6.36 27.13
C SER A 470 -28.27 -7.44 27.90
N SER A 471 -28.96 -8.48 28.36
CA SER A 471 -28.25 -9.65 28.89
C SER A 471 -27.50 -10.36 27.74
N PHE A 472 -26.30 -10.87 28.02
CA PHE A 472 -25.50 -11.58 27.02
C PHE A 472 -26.23 -12.80 26.43
N GLU A 473 -27.07 -13.46 27.23
CA GLU A 473 -27.94 -14.58 26.84
C GLU A 473 -29.03 -14.17 25.82
N GLU A 474 -29.72 -13.04 26.05
CA GLU A 474 -30.67 -12.48 25.07
C GLU A 474 -29.99 -12.13 23.74
N TRP A 475 -28.71 -11.75 23.80
CA TRP A 475 -27.94 -11.37 22.64
C TRP A 475 -27.55 -12.59 21.78
N LYS A 476 -27.09 -13.67 22.41
CA LYS A 476 -26.83 -14.96 21.73
C LYS A 476 -28.08 -15.57 21.10
N LEU A 477 -29.21 -15.54 21.80
CA LEU A 477 -30.48 -16.10 21.31
C LEU A 477 -31.03 -15.36 20.08
N ASN A 478 -30.78 -14.05 20.00
CA ASN A 478 -31.24 -13.22 18.88
C ASN A 478 -30.28 -13.18 17.70
N SER A 479 -28.99 -13.49 17.89
CA SER A 479 -27.98 -13.56 16.82
C SER A 479 -27.86 -14.93 16.16
N ALA A 480 -28.42 -15.99 16.77
CA ALA A 480 -28.50 -17.33 16.20
C ALA A 480 -29.77 -17.59 15.34
N ARG A 481 -30.67 -16.59 15.22
CA ARG A 481 -31.86 -16.60 14.37
C ARG A 481 -31.66 -15.71 13.17
#